data_AF-A0A832ADJ5-F1
#
_entry.id   AF-A0A832ADJ5-F1
#
_cell.length_a   1.000
_cell.length_b   1.000
_cell.length_c   1.000
_cell.angle_alpha   90.00
_cell.angle_beta   90.00
_cell.angle_gamma   90.00
#
_symmetry.space_group_name_H-M   'P 1'
#
loop_
_entity.id
_entity.type
_entity.pdbx_description
1 polymer ?
#
loop_
_entity_poly.entity_id
_entity_poly.type
_entity_poly.pdbx_seq_one_letter_code
_entity_poly.pdbx_strand_id
1 'polypeptide(L)'
;MMTSKERMMVALRRGKPDRMPVTIHQWQSYHLEKFMGGVDQLTAFQVVGLDASYLAGSVWREESADWRISQEDAGWQGNEKLTRYRVATPAGELTWVTGANEYTTYNVEHLIKSERDAEIFFRYWPRQHLDRARLAREYDRVGDAGIVRGFVDSYAQPGVWQEFCEMVGTQEAI
;
A
#
# COMPACT_ATOMS: atom_id res chain seq x y z
N MET A 1 15.22 -30.14 -5.95
CA MET A 1 14.99 -28.78 -6.49
C MET A 1 14.50 -27.93 -5.32
N MET A 2 14.94 -26.68 -5.18
CA MET A 2 14.53 -25.83 -4.06
C MET A 2 13.05 -25.45 -4.22
N THR A 3 12.35 -25.28 -3.09
CA THR A 3 11.06 -24.59 -3.06
C THR A 3 11.24 -23.10 -3.37
N SER A 4 10.15 -22.39 -3.69
CA SER A 4 10.19 -20.94 -3.89
C SER A 4 10.65 -20.21 -2.64
N LYS A 5 10.17 -20.62 -1.46
CA LYS A 5 10.61 -20.08 -0.16
C LYS A 5 12.11 -20.25 0.04
N GLU A 6 12.65 -21.46 -0.10
CA GLU A 6 14.08 -21.72 0.03
C GLU A 6 14.91 -20.88 -0.94
N ARG A 7 14.50 -20.85 -2.21
CA ARG A 7 15.18 -20.11 -3.28
C ARG A 7 15.29 -18.63 -2.96
N MET A 8 14.18 -17.99 -2.58
CA MET A 8 14.14 -16.58 -2.22
C MET A 8 14.96 -16.30 -0.96
N MET A 9 14.87 -17.15 0.06
CA MET A 9 15.63 -16.97 1.31
C MET A 9 17.14 -17.14 1.12
N VAL A 10 17.58 -18.06 0.24
CA VAL A 10 19.00 -18.19 -0.16
C VAL A 10 19.47 -16.92 -0.86
N ALA A 11 18.69 -16.39 -1.81
CA ALA A 11 19.03 -15.16 -2.54
C ALA A 11 19.12 -13.94 -1.60
N LEU A 12 18.14 -13.76 -0.70
CA LEU A 12 18.15 -12.68 0.30
C LEU A 12 19.35 -12.75 1.25
N ARG A 13 19.85 -13.96 1.53
CA ARG A 13 21.06 -14.21 2.32
C ARG A 13 22.35 -14.13 1.49
N ARG A 14 22.28 -13.65 0.25
CA ARG A 14 23.41 -13.50 -0.69
C ARG A 14 24.07 -14.85 -1.06
N GLY A 15 23.33 -15.95 -0.97
CA GLY A 15 23.77 -17.27 -1.44
C GLY A 15 23.49 -17.51 -2.92
N LYS A 16 23.81 -18.72 -3.40
CA LYS A 16 23.53 -19.17 -4.78
C LYS A 16 22.35 -20.15 -4.80
N PRO A 17 21.14 -19.71 -5.17
CA PRO A 17 20.00 -20.60 -5.34
C PRO A 17 20.16 -21.54 -6.55
N ASP A 18 19.28 -22.53 -6.66
CA ASP A 18 19.24 -23.47 -7.81
C ASP A 18 18.92 -22.79 -9.15
N ARG A 19 18.15 -21.69 -9.13
CA ARG A 19 17.94 -20.73 -10.23
C ARG A 19 17.67 -19.32 -9.68
N MET A 20 17.71 -18.31 -10.54
CA MET A 20 17.28 -16.95 -10.19
C MET A 20 15.81 -16.96 -9.72
N PRO A 21 15.47 -16.47 -8.51
CA PRO A 21 14.09 -16.25 -8.12
C PRO A 21 13.48 -15.15 -8.98
N VAL A 22 12.24 -15.35 -9.42
CA VAL A 22 11.49 -14.39 -10.26
C VAL A 22 10.16 -14.13 -9.58
N THR A 23 9.86 -12.86 -9.35
CA THR A 23 8.66 -12.43 -8.63
C THR A 23 8.13 -11.12 -9.19
N ILE A 24 6.96 -10.70 -8.71
CA ILE A 24 6.29 -9.44 -9.05
C ILE A 24 6.16 -8.63 -7.76
N HIS A 25 6.39 -7.31 -7.85
CA HIS A 25 6.31 -6.44 -6.69
C HIS A 25 4.90 -6.40 -6.09
N GLN A 26 3.85 -6.35 -6.91
CA GLN A 26 2.46 -6.44 -6.47
C GLN A 26 1.58 -6.80 -7.66
N TRP A 27 0.63 -7.70 -7.45
CA TRP A 27 -0.42 -7.95 -8.43
C TRP A 27 -1.47 -6.82 -8.37
N GLN A 28 -1.71 -6.18 -9.50
CA GLN A 28 -2.77 -5.17 -9.62
C GLN A 28 -4.13 -5.85 -9.73
N SER A 29 -5.13 -5.35 -9.00
CA SER A 29 -6.49 -5.91 -9.02
C SER A 29 -7.06 -5.99 -10.43
N TYR A 30 -6.86 -4.92 -11.23
CA TYR A 30 -7.24 -4.90 -12.64
C TYR A 30 -6.68 -6.10 -13.42
N HIS A 31 -5.40 -6.44 -13.23
CA HIS A 31 -4.79 -7.56 -13.94
C HIS A 31 -5.38 -8.90 -13.51
N LEU A 32 -5.56 -9.10 -12.19
CA LEU A 32 -6.14 -10.31 -11.63
C LEU A 32 -7.57 -10.52 -12.15
N GLU A 33 -8.39 -9.48 -12.10
CA GLU A 33 -9.79 -9.51 -12.55
C GLU A 33 -9.90 -9.71 -14.06
N LYS A 34 -9.15 -8.94 -14.85
CA LYS A 34 -9.30 -8.90 -16.31
C LYS A 34 -8.66 -10.10 -17.02
N PHE A 35 -7.52 -10.57 -16.54
CA PHE A 35 -6.68 -11.54 -17.26
C PHE A 35 -6.47 -12.87 -16.51
N MET A 36 -6.80 -12.92 -15.23
CA MET A 36 -6.61 -14.13 -14.41
C MET A 36 -7.90 -14.63 -13.77
N GLY A 37 -9.07 -14.15 -14.22
CA GLY A 37 -10.37 -14.63 -13.74
C GLY A 37 -10.69 -14.26 -12.29
N GLY A 38 -10.07 -13.21 -11.75
CA GLY A 38 -10.30 -12.72 -10.39
C GLY A 38 -9.67 -13.58 -9.29
N VAL A 39 -8.65 -14.39 -9.61
CA VAL A 39 -7.94 -15.19 -8.60
C VAL A 39 -7.15 -14.30 -7.62
N ASP A 40 -6.93 -14.80 -6.40
CA ASP A 40 -6.11 -14.08 -5.42
C ASP A 40 -4.61 -14.09 -5.79
N GLN A 41 -3.85 -13.20 -5.17
CA GLN A 41 -2.41 -13.01 -5.47
C GLN A 41 -1.58 -14.29 -5.37
N LEU A 42 -1.85 -15.14 -4.36
CA LEU A 42 -1.08 -16.37 -4.17
C LEU A 42 -1.39 -17.37 -5.29
N THR A 43 -2.68 -17.53 -5.61
CA THR A 43 -3.13 -18.35 -6.74
C THR A 43 -2.53 -17.84 -8.06
N ALA A 44 -2.48 -16.52 -8.26
CA ALA A 44 -1.86 -15.93 -9.45
C ALA A 44 -0.38 -16.34 -9.59
N PHE A 45 0.43 -16.23 -8.53
CA PHE A 45 1.82 -16.69 -8.53
C PHE A 45 1.96 -18.17 -8.91
N GLN A 46 1.08 -19.03 -8.38
CA GLN A 46 1.07 -20.46 -8.68
C GLN A 46 0.73 -20.74 -10.16
N VAL A 47 -0.27 -20.05 -10.70
CA VAL A 47 -0.70 -20.19 -12.11
C VAL A 47 0.43 -19.86 -13.08
N VAL A 48 1.20 -18.80 -12.79
CA VAL A 48 2.32 -18.38 -13.67
C VAL A 48 3.66 -19.04 -13.33
N GLY A 49 3.72 -19.85 -12.26
CA GLY A 49 4.94 -20.54 -11.83
C GLY A 49 6.04 -19.63 -11.27
N LEU A 50 5.69 -18.44 -10.77
CA LEU A 50 6.62 -17.47 -10.20
C LEU A 50 6.79 -17.67 -8.68
N ASP A 51 7.91 -17.18 -8.13
CA ASP A 51 8.20 -17.27 -6.70
C ASP A 51 7.37 -16.20 -5.94
N ALA A 52 6.49 -16.63 -5.03
CA ALA A 52 5.51 -15.72 -4.43
C ALA A 52 6.16 -14.71 -3.46
N SER A 53 5.90 -13.42 -3.69
CA SER A 53 6.28 -12.31 -2.81
C SER A 53 5.03 -11.66 -2.23
N TYR A 54 4.34 -12.42 -1.37
CA TYR A 54 2.96 -12.16 -0.96
C TYR A 54 2.86 -11.04 0.08
N LEU A 55 2.00 -10.04 -0.14
CA LEU A 55 1.74 -8.95 0.82
C LEU A 55 0.53 -9.31 1.71
N ALA A 56 0.75 -9.50 3.02
CA ALA A 56 -0.26 -10.07 3.93
C ALA A 56 -1.44 -9.16 4.32
N GLY A 57 -1.42 -7.88 3.96
CA GLY A 57 -2.46 -6.91 4.35
C GLY A 57 -2.72 -6.87 5.87
N SER A 58 -1.66 -7.00 6.67
CA SER A 58 -1.74 -7.23 8.12
C SER A 58 -1.64 -5.96 8.97
N VAL A 59 -1.71 -4.77 8.36
CA VAL A 59 -1.66 -3.50 9.10
C VAL A 59 -3.02 -2.83 9.07
N TRP A 60 -3.45 -2.30 10.22
CA TRP A 60 -4.70 -1.56 10.36
C TRP A 60 -4.45 -0.27 11.15
N ARG A 61 -5.30 0.73 10.93
CA ARG A 61 -5.24 2.02 11.63
C ARG A 61 -6.31 2.07 12.71
N GLU A 62 -5.95 2.56 13.88
CA GLU A 62 -6.94 2.76 14.94
C GLU A 62 -7.94 3.87 14.61
N GLU A 63 -9.17 3.69 15.08
CA GLU A 63 -10.16 4.75 15.03
C GLU A 63 -9.82 5.82 16.08
N SER A 64 -9.96 7.09 15.70
CA SER A 64 -9.71 8.22 16.59
C SER A 64 -10.84 9.23 16.49
N ALA A 65 -11.33 9.69 17.65
CA ALA A 65 -12.32 10.76 17.71
C ALA A 65 -11.76 12.11 17.22
N ASP A 66 -10.44 12.27 17.26
CA ASP A 66 -9.71 13.48 16.85
C ASP A 66 -9.24 13.44 15.38
N TRP A 67 -9.56 12.35 14.67
CA TRP A 67 -9.26 12.18 13.25
C TRP A 67 -10.48 11.60 12.52
N ARG A 68 -11.42 12.47 12.14
CA ARG A 68 -12.66 12.05 11.47
C ARG A 68 -12.59 12.33 9.98
N ILE A 69 -12.45 11.27 9.19
CA ILE A 69 -12.43 11.36 7.72
C ILE A 69 -13.86 11.40 7.19
N SER A 70 -14.13 12.35 6.30
CA SER A 70 -15.30 12.39 5.43
C SER A 70 -14.85 12.53 3.97
N GLN A 71 -15.67 12.05 3.04
CA GLN A 71 -15.40 12.16 1.61
C GLN A 71 -16.63 12.68 0.87
N GLU A 72 -16.39 13.43 -0.21
CA GLU A 72 -17.41 13.92 -1.12
C GLU A 72 -16.98 13.71 -2.57
N ASP A 73 -17.98 13.56 -3.45
CA ASP A 73 -17.75 13.49 -4.90
C ASP A 73 -17.27 14.85 -5.39
N ALA A 74 -16.10 14.87 -6.04
CA ALA A 74 -15.49 16.08 -6.59
C ALA A 74 -15.58 16.12 -8.13
N GLY A 75 -16.43 15.28 -8.72
CA GLY A 75 -16.66 15.17 -10.15
C GLY A 75 -15.68 14.24 -10.85
N TRP A 76 -15.42 14.55 -12.12
CA TRP A 76 -14.63 13.71 -13.01
C TRP A 76 -13.64 14.55 -13.80
N GLN A 77 -12.44 13.99 -14.03
CA GLN A 77 -11.45 14.51 -14.96
C GLN A 77 -11.18 13.44 -16.01
N GLY A 78 -11.74 13.61 -17.22
CA GLY A 78 -11.68 12.54 -18.22
C GLY A 78 -12.37 11.27 -17.72
N ASN A 79 -11.63 10.17 -17.62
CA ASN A 79 -12.11 8.88 -17.08
C ASN A 79 -11.78 8.68 -15.60
N GLU A 80 -11.25 9.69 -14.91
CA GLU A 80 -10.84 9.61 -13.52
C GLU A 80 -11.91 10.23 -12.61
N LYS A 81 -12.33 9.47 -11.61
CA LYS A 81 -13.23 9.95 -10.57
C LYS A 81 -12.43 10.74 -9.55
N LEU A 82 -12.87 11.96 -9.27
CA LEU A 82 -12.28 12.80 -8.24
C LEU A 82 -13.04 12.61 -6.93
N THR A 83 -12.30 12.40 -5.84
CA THR A 83 -12.85 12.33 -4.49
C THR A 83 -12.14 13.35 -3.62
N ARG A 84 -12.90 14.27 -3.02
CA ARG A 84 -12.36 15.17 -2.02
C ARG A 84 -12.52 14.54 -0.65
N TYR A 85 -11.44 14.56 0.10
CA TYR A 85 -11.41 14.12 1.49
C TYR A 85 -11.24 15.32 2.41
N ARG A 86 -11.84 15.21 3.59
CA ARG A 86 -11.71 16.15 4.68
C ARG A 86 -11.49 15.36 5.97
N VAL A 87 -10.50 15.78 6.74
CA VAL A 87 -10.28 15.30 8.10
C VAL A 87 -10.59 16.43 9.07
N ALA A 88 -11.54 16.20 9.97
CA ALA A 88 -11.78 17.08 11.10
C ALA A 88 -10.93 16.67 12.30
N THR A 89 -10.18 17.62 12.86
CA THR A 89 -9.39 17.48 14.09
C THR A 89 -9.71 18.63 15.07
N PRO A 90 -9.32 18.52 16.35
CA PRO A 90 -9.45 19.64 17.29
C PRO A 90 -8.66 20.90 16.94
N ALA A 91 -7.62 20.82 16.10
CA ALA A 91 -6.78 21.99 15.74
C ALA A 91 -7.13 22.61 14.37
N GLY A 92 -8.12 22.07 13.68
CA GLY A 92 -8.50 22.48 12.35
C GLY A 92 -8.70 21.28 11.43
N GLU A 93 -8.74 21.56 10.14
CA GLU A 93 -9.13 20.58 9.14
C GLU A 93 -8.07 20.46 8.07
N LEU A 94 -7.89 19.23 7.59
CA LEU A 94 -7.03 18.92 6.45
C LEU A 94 -7.90 18.46 5.29
N THR A 95 -7.56 18.88 4.08
CA THR A 95 -8.25 18.46 2.86
C THR A 95 -7.27 17.97 1.82
N TRP A 96 -7.69 17.02 1.00
CA TRP A 96 -6.96 16.59 -0.18
C TRP A 96 -7.93 16.05 -1.21
N VAL A 97 -7.48 15.91 -2.46
CA VAL A 97 -8.29 15.37 -3.56
C VAL A 97 -7.51 14.26 -4.22
N THR A 98 -8.14 13.11 -4.43
CA THR A 98 -7.56 12.02 -5.22
C THR A 98 -8.25 11.90 -6.57
N GLY A 99 -7.50 11.56 -7.60
CA GLY A 99 -8.02 11.05 -8.87
C GLY A 99 -7.84 9.53 -8.92
N ALA A 100 -8.87 8.80 -9.36
CA ALA A 100 -8.81 7.35 -9.48
C ALA A 100 -9.52 6.83 -10.74
N ASN A 101 -8.94 5.80 -11.36
CA ASN A 101 -9.57 5.01 -12.40
C ASN A 101 -9.36 3.51 -12.12
N GLU A 102 -9.70 2.64 -13.06
CA GLU A 102 -9.56 1.18 -12.90
C GLU A 102 -8.10 0.71 -12.78
N TYR A 103 -7.12 1.55 -13.14
CA TYR A 103 -5.69 1.21 -13.13
C TYR A 103 -4.93 1.77 -11.93
N THR A 104 -5.30 2.97 -11.46
CA THR A 104 -4.47 3.71 -10.51
C THR A 104 -5.26 4.73 -9.68
N THR A 105 -4.62 5.23 -8.63
CA THR A 105 -5.08 6.35 -7.79
C THR A 105 -3.89 7.24 -7.45
N TYR A 106 -4.09 8.55 -7.40
CA TYR A 106 -3.06 9.54 -7.09
C TYR A 106 -3.66 10.80 -6.44
N ASN A 107 -2.81 11.59 -5.78
CA ASN A 107 -3.21 12.89 -5.22
C ASN A 107 -3.22 13.96 -6.32
N VAL A 108 -4.37 14.61 -6.49
CA VAL A 108 -4.57 15.80 -7.34
C VAL A 108 -4.29 17.07 -6.55
N GLU A 109 -4.75 17.10 -5.30
CA GLU A 109 -4.44 18.13 -4.31
C GLU A 109 -3.85 17.43 -3.09
N HIS A 110 -2.69 17.88 -2.61
CA HIS A 110 -1.94 17.24 -1.54
C HIS A 110 -2.44 17.67 -0.15
N LEU A 111 -2.25 16.81 0.86
CA LEU A 111 -2.76 17.01 2.21
C LEU A 111 -2.15 18.23 2.89
N ILE A 112 -0.83 18.38 2.78
CA ILE A 112 -0.04 19.38 3.50
C ILE A 112 0.25 20.55 2.56
N LYS A 113 -0.33 21.71 2.86
CA LYS A 113 -0.17 22.95 2.08
C LYS A 113 0.59 24.02 2.85
N SER A 114 0.82 23.80 4.13
CA SER A 114 1.47 24.72 5.05
C SER A 114 2.12 23.97 6.22
N GLU A 115 3.02 24.64 6.92
CA GLU A 115 3.61 24.11 8.17
C GLU A 115 2.53 23.78 9.21
N ARG A 116 1.47 24.60 9.29
CA ARG A 116 0.32 24.35 10.16
C ARG A 116 -0.36 23.02 9.85
N ASP A 117 -0.52 22.67 8.58
CA ASP A 117 -1.12 21.40 8.19
C ASP A 117 -0.26 20.22 8.65
N ALA A 118 1.07 20.35 8.52
CA ALA A 118 2.01 19.35 9.00
C ALA A 118 1.93 19.19 10.53
N GLU A 119 1.83 20.29 11.28
CA GLU A 119 1.65 20.26 12.72
C GLU A 119 0.34 19.54 13.13
N ILE A 120 -0.75 19.78 12.40
CA ILE A 120 -2.03 19.09 12.63
C ILE A 120 -1.85 17.59 12.32
N PHE A 121 -1.25 17.25 11.19
CA PHE A 121 -1.02 15.87 10.79
C PHE A 121 -0.21 15.10 11.83
N PHE A 122 0.97 15.60 12.20
CA PHE A 122 1.84 14.92 13.17
C PHE A 122 1.23 14.80 14.57
N ARG A 123 0.30 15.69 14.93
CA ARG A 123 -0.38 15.65 16.22
C ARG A 123 -1.53 14.65 16.28
N TYR A 124 -2.29 14.51 15.19
CA TYR A 124 -3.57 13.77 15.22
C TYR A 124 -3.60 12.53 14.35
N TRP A 125 -2.62 12.30 13.47
CA TRP A 125 -2.59 11.09 12.63
C TRP A 125 -2.65 9.82 13.51
N PRO A 126 -3.68 8.97 13.35
CA PRO A 126 -3.87 7.84 14.24
C PRO A 126 -2.77 6.79 14.10
N ARG A 127 -2.50 6.07 15.19
CA ARG A 127 -1.48 5.01 15.16
C ARG A 127 -1.94 3.82 14.33
N GLN A 128 -0.95 3.13 13.79
CA GLN A 128 -1.12 1.95 12.98
C GLN A 128 -0.57 0.73 13.73
N HIS A 129 -1.23 -0.41 13.55
CA HIS A 129 -1.02 -1.63 14.32
C HIS A 129 -0.88 -2.83 13.41
N LEU A 130 0.05 -3.73 13.75
CA LEU A 130 0.23 -4.99 13.07
C LEU A 130 -0.68 -6.07 13.66
N ASP A 131 -1.60 -6.59 12.87
CA ASP A 131 -2.33 -7.83 13.15
C ASP A 131 -1.40 -9.04 12.96
N ARG A 132 -0.76 -9.42 14.06
CA ARG A 132 0.15 -10.58 14.13
C ARG A 132 -0.57 -11.90 13.84
N ALA A 133 -1.84 -12.01 14.23
CA ALA A 133 -2.60 -13.24 14.03
C ALA A 133 -2.93 -13.44 12.55
N ARG A 134 -3.34 -12.38 11.85
CA ARG A 134 -3.50 -12.39 10.39
C ARG A 134 -2.18 -12.67 9.68
N LEU A 135 -1.10 -12.00 10.08
CA LEU A 135 0.21 -12.23 9.49
C LEU A 135 0.65 -13.70 9.60
N ALA A 136 0.44 -14.33 10.76
CA ALA A 136 0.75 -15.75 10.97
C ALA A 136 -0.08 -16.65 10.05
N ARG A 137 -1.39 -16.42 9.95
CA ARG A 137 -2.26 -17.20 9.04
C ARG A 137 -1.84 -17.07 7.57
N GLU A 138 -1.49 -15.86 7.13
CA GLU A 138 -1.02 -15.66 5.75
C GLU A 138 0.36 -16.29 5.52
N TYR A 139 1.25 -16.28 6.52
CA TYR A 139 2.53 -16.98 6.46
C TYR A 139 2.37 -18.48 6.27
N ASP A 140 1.46 -19.09 7.04
CA ASP A 140 1.14 -20.51 6.92
C ASP A 140 0.48 -20.82 5.57
N ARG A 141 -0.43 -19.97 5.11
CA ARG A 141 -1.10 -20.09 3.80
C ARG A 141 -0.12 -20.05 2.64
N VAL A 142 0.87 -19.16 2.69
CA VAL A 142 1.90 -19.06 1.64
C VAL A 142 2.80 -20.29 1.62
N GLY A 143 3.12 -20.87 2.78
CA GLY A 143 3.86 -22.13 2.86
C GLY A 143 5.16 -22.07 2.03
N ASP A 144 5.43 -23.10 1.26
CA ASP A 144 6.65 -23.19 0.43
C ASP A 144 6.54 -22.45 -0.92
N ALA A 145 5.38 -21.87 -1.23
CA ALA A 145 5.15 -21.14 -2.47
C ALA A 145 5.91 -19.80 -2.54
N GLY A 146 6.44 -19.30 -1.41
CA GLY A 146 7.30 -18.12 -1.41
C GLY A 146 7.51 -17.50 -0.03
N ILE A 147 7.65 -16.17 0.00
CA ILE A 147 7.83 -15.37 1.22
C ILE A 147 6.64 -14.47 1.45
N VAL A 148 6.39 -14.16 2.72
CA VAL A 148 5.47 -13.08 3.11
C VAL A 148 6.25 -11.80 3.31
N ARG A 149 5.80 -10.73 2.66
CA ARG A 149 6.27 -9.37 2.89
C ARG A 149 5.34 -8.68 3.87
N GLY A 150 5.96 -8.01 4.84
CA GLY A 150 5.31 -7.01 5.67
C GLY A 150 5.11 -5.71 4.89
N PHE A 151 4.47 -4.74 5.54
CA PHE A 151 4.31 -3.39 5.05
C PHE A 151 4.96 -2.43 6.05
N VAL A 152 5.73 -1.46 5.56
CA VAL A 152 6.11 -0.30 6.37
C VAL A 152 4.98 0.69 6.20
N ASP A 153 4.26 0.96 7.28
CA ASP A 153 3.09 1.83 7.18
C ASP A 153 3.51 3.30 7.10
N SER A 154 2.73 4.06 6.36
CA SER A 154 2.97 5.48 6.04
C SER A 154 1.63 6.16 5.75
N TYR A 155 1.63 7.49 5.62
CA TYR A 155 0.45 8.22 5.14
C TYR A 155 -0.03 7.70 3.78
N ALA A 156 0.93 7.53 2.86
CA ALA A 156 0.70 7.11 1.49
C ALA A 156 1.70 6.02 1.10
N GLN A 157 2.89 6.42 0.63
CA GLN A 157 3.91 5.49 0.16
C GLN A 157 5.11 5.43 1.10
N PRO A 158 5.62 4.23 1.41
CA PRO A 158 6.71 4.09 2.36
C PRO A 158 8.05 4.61 1.83
N GLY A 159 8.78 5.28 2.72
CA GLY A 159 10.09 5.87 2.44
C GLY A 159 10.04 7.39 2.63
N VAL A 160 10.94 7.94 3.45
CA VAL A 160 10.83 9.32 3.97
C VAL A 160 10.61 10.36 2.85
N TRP A 161 11.37 10.27 1.76
CA TRP A 161 11.22 11.20 0.63
C TRP A 161 9.93 10.97 -0.15
N GLN A 162 9.57 9.71 -0.39
CA GLN A 162 8.37 9.39 -1.17
C GLN A 162 7.10 9.76 -0.40
N GLU A 163 7.06 9.50 0.90
CA GLU A 163 6.00 9.93 1.79
C GLU A 163 5.87 11.46 1.80
N PHE A 164 6.99 12.18 1.89
CA PHE A 164 6.99 13.64 1.82
C PHE A 164 6.41 14.14 0.49
N CYS A 165 6.84 13.61 -0.65
CA CYS A 165 6.27 13.95 -1.96
C CYS A 165 4.78 13.67 -2.05
N GLU A 166 4.28 12.56 -1.49
CA GLU A 166 2.83 12.28 -1.44
C GLU A 166 2.06 13.20 -0.50
N MET A 167 2.73 13.77 0.51
CA MET A 167 2.12 14.69 1.48
C MET A 167 2.05 16.14 0.98
N VAL A 168 3.09 16.63 0.28
CA VAL A 168 3.21 18.04 -0.14
C VAL A 168 3.17 18.25 -1.67
N GLY A 169 3.43 17.20 -2.44
CA GLY A 169 3.60 17.25 -3.89
C GLY A 169 5.06 17.35 -4.30
N THR A 170 5.47 16.53 -5.28
CA THR A 170 6.86 16.43 -5.73
C THR A 170 7.49 17.76 -6.15
N GLN A 171 6.73 18.68 -6.76
CA GLN A 171 7.25 19.98 -7.18
C GLN A 171 7.57 20.88 -5.99
N GLU A 172 6.71 20.90 -4.97
CA GLU A 172 6.93 21.69 -3.75
C GLU A 172 8.01 21.08 -2.85
N ALA A 173 8.32 19.79 -3.03
CA ALA A 173 9.33 19.09 -2.25
C ALA A 173 10.78 19.40 -2.66
N ILE A 174 11.01 19.89 -3.88
CA ILE A 174 12.34 20.12 -4.50
C ILE A 174 12.73 21.60 -4.45
#